data_AF-A0AAU6F0Y0-F1
#
_entry.id   AF-A0AAU6F0Y0-F1
#
_cell.length_a   1.000
_cell.length_b   1.000
_cell.length_c   1.000
_cell.angle_alpha   90.00
_cell.angle_beta   90.00
_cell.angle_gamma   90.00
#
_symmetry.space_group_name_H-M   'P 1'
#
loop_
_entity.id
_entity.type
_entity.pdbx_description
1 polymer ?
#
loop_
_entity_poly.entity_id
_entity_poly.type
_entity_poly.pdbx_seq_one_letter_code
_entity_poly.pdbx_strand_id
1 'polypeptide(L)'
;MNRSRRQETLATSLPVLPGEAVVATAFGHPSRGQVVCPSAALLGGALRRRGLDVRYAPFAATAEGAVPVRAVTYLGRDETPSGLAVACRADVEAEVAACAEVMRTRRIVLGAPDPRCEGAREHGAQAAGLCPLALSARDEVLRFASRGDTVLVVGREGHAVLPVLLDAAPPGGVLLVEDVGGVHDVRIDDPARVAVVLQPGLPVEDTGSVAVALRERFPLLVPQDPKTVCYAASDRRSTIRELASFCDALIVAGAPDPEDTALHAAGMIPLHFAAGPEDIRPEWLAGTASVGITAARGADPALARELAAALTGLGPAAAVERRVGTVELSPVTPSSTTIPGRRT
;
A
#
# COMPACT_ATOMS: atom_id res chain seq x y z
N MET A 1 -20.68 -22.85 14.15
CA MET A 1 -19.55 -23.46 14.88
C MET A 1 -18.68 -24.23 13.89
N ASN A 2 -17.48 -23.73 13.60
CA ASN A 2 -16.55 -24.39 12.68
C ASN A 2 -15.95 -25.61 13.41
N ARG A 3 -16.38 -26.83 13.06
CA ARG A 3 -15.98 -28.09 13.74
C ARG A 3 -14.46 -28.36 13.70
N SER A 4 -13.71 -27.59 12.89
CA SER A 4 -12.26 -27.72 12.76
C SER A 4 -11.45 -26.94 13.81
N ARG A 5 -12.03 -25.89 14.43
CA ARG A 5 -11.32 -25.08 15.45
C ARG A 5 -11.25 -25.82 16.78
N ARG A 6 -10.07 -25.83 17.40
CA ARG A 6 -9.86 -26.27 18.79
C ARG A 6 -9.09 -25.20 19.56
N GLN A 7 -9.52 -24.93 20.78
CA GLN A 7 -8.82 -24.10 21.75
C GLN A 7 -8.48 -24.98 22.93
N GLU A 8 -7.18 -25.11 23.20
CA GLU A 8 -6.65 -26.14 24.06
C GLU A 8 -5.57 -25.57 24.97
N THR A 9 -5.48 -26.13 26.16
CA THR A 9 -4.33 -25.96 27.03
C THR A 9 -3.48 -27.21 26.92
N LEU A 10 -2.27 -27.04 26.43
CA LEU A 10 -1.25 -28.07 26.33
C LEU A 10 -0.11 -27.70 27.28
N ALA A 11 0.98 -28.43 27.21
CA ALA A 11 2.20 -28.11 27.91
C ALA A 11 3.42 -28.29 27.00
N THR A 12 4.58 -27.81 27.44
CA THR A 12 5.85 -28.04 26.76
C THR A 12 6.99 -28.18 27.78
N SER A 13 8.05 -28.86 27.37
CA SER A 13 9.32 -28.94 28.10
C SER A 13 10.29 -27.82 27.71
N LEU A 14 9.89 -26.93 26.79
CA LEU A 14 10.69 -25.78 26.38
C LEU A 14 10.98 -24.88 27.60
N PRO A 15 12.25 -24.48 27.82
CA PRO A 15 12.56 -23.52 28.87
C PRO A 15 11.94 -22.15 28.52
N VAL A 16 11.16 -21.62 29.48
CA VAL A 16 10.56 -20.28 29.43
C VAL A 16 10.88 -19.56 30.73
N LEU A 17 11.54 -18.40 30.62
CA LEU A 17 11.96 -17.58 31.74
C LEU A 17 10.76 -16.87 32.39
N PRO A 18 10.85 -16.45 33.67
CA PRO A 18 9.86 -15.54 34.26
C PRO A 18 9.74 -14.25 33.45
N GLY A 19 8.51 -13.82 33.14
CA GLY A 19 8.25 -12.64 32.31
C GLY A 19 8.37 -12.86 30.79
N GLU A 20 8.81 -14.05 30.36
CA GLU A 20 8.95 -14.43 28.95
C GLU A 20 7.69 -15.14 28.43
N ALA A 21 7.36 -14.88 27.17
CA ALA A 21 6.42 -15.66 26.38
C ALA A 21 7.13 -16.16 25.10
N VAL A 22 7.08 -17.47 24.86
CA VAL A 22 7.59 -18.05 23.62
C VAL A 22 6.44 -18.31 22.67
N VAL A 23 6.37 -17.50 21.60
CA VAL A 23 5.35 -17.63 20.56
C VAL A 23 5.83 -18.61 19.49
N ALA A 24 4.99 -19.59 19.18
CA ALA A 24 5.28 -20.59 18.17
C ALA A 24 5.34 -19.95 16.78
N THR A 25 6.43 -20.16 16.04
CA THR A 25 6.45 -19.97 14.57
C THR A 25 5.88 -21.18 13.84
N ALA A 26 6.03 -22.36 14.47
CA ALA A 26 5.31 -23.59 14.21
C ALA A 26 5.36 -24.46 15.48
N PHE A 27 4.45 -25.41 15.65
CA PHE A 27 4.56 -26.35 16.76
C PHE A 27 4.04 -27.75 16.44
N GLY A 28 4.64 -28.75 17.08
CA GLY A 28 4.16 -30.12 17.04
C GLY A 28 2.99 -30.30 18.00
N HIS A 29 1.79 -30.47 17.47
CA HIS A 29 0.57 -30.70 18.24
C HIS A 29 0.28 -32.20 18.40
N PRO A 30 -0.07 -32.71 19.61
CA PRO A 30 -0.21 -34.15 19.86
C PRO A 30 -1.14 -34.90 18.91
N SER A 31 -2.27 -34.30 18.56
CA SER A 31 -3.26 -34.91 17.65
C SER A 31 -3.35 -34.28 16.26
N ARG A 32 -2.62 -33.19 15.97
CA ARG A 32 -2.69 -32.48 14.69
C ARG A 32 -1.39 -32.57 13.90
N GLY A 33 -0.32 -33.11 14.49
CA GLY A 33 0.99 -33.09 13.87
C GLY A 33 1.55 -31.68 13.82
N GLN A 34 2.27 -31.35 12.75
CA GLN A 34 2.90 -30.04 12.61
C GLN A 34 1.85 -28.96 12.30
N VAL A 35 1.81 -27.92 13.13
CA VAL A 35 0.94 -26.75 12.97
C VAL A 35 1.81 -25.54 12.65
N VAL A 36 1.53 -24.88 11.52
CA VAL A 36 2.20 -23.63 11.14
C VAL A 36 1.52 -22.45 11.83
N CYS A 37 2.27 -21.41 12.21
CA CYS A 37 1.72 -20.25 12.91
C CYS A 37 1.98 -18.93 12.16
N PRO A 38 1.27 -18.65 11.06
CA PRO A 38 1.48 -17.41 10.29
C PRO A 38 1.24 -16.15 11.12
N SER A 39 0.30 -16.19 12.06
CA SER A 39 -0.05 -15.06 12.94
C SER A 39 0.87 -14.92 14.17
N ALA A 40 2.02 -15.63 14.21
CA ALA A 40 2.94 -15.59 15.34
C ALA A 40 3.37 -14.16 15.70
N ALA A 41 3.77 -13.37 14.71
CA ALA A 41 4.19 -11.98 14.93
C ALA A 41 3.06 -11.10 15.48
N LEU A 42 1.82 -11.28 15.02
CA LEU A 42 0.64 -10.58 15.55
C LEU A 42 0.41 -10.90 17.03
N LEU A 43 0.43 -12.20 17.40
CA LEU A 43 0.31 -12.63 18.79
C LEU A 43 1.48 -12.10 19.64
N GLY A 44 2.70 -12.14 19.12
CA GLY A 44 3.87 -11.59 19.79
C GLY A 44 3.76 -10.08 20.02
N GLY A 45 3.24 -9.33 19.05
CA GLY A 45 2.92 -7.92 19.21
C GLY A 45 1.92 -7.65 20.33
N ALA A 46 0.86 -8.45 20.42
CA ALA A 46 -0.13 -8.34 21.50
C ALA A 46 0.49 -8.60 22.88
N LEU A 47 1.34 -9.63 22.99
CA LEU A 47 2.03 -9.97 24.25
C LEU A 47 3.07 -8.92 24.66
N ARG A 48 3.80 -8.33 23.70
CA ARG A 48 4.73 -7.21 23.97
C ARG A 48 3.99 -5.98 24.49
N ARG A 49 2.82 -5.66 23.94
CA ARG A 49 1.99 -4.54 24.44
C ARG A 49 1.51 -4.74 25.87
N ARG A 50 1.39 -6.01 26.31
CA ARG A 50 1.12 -6.37 27.70
C ARG A 50 2.38 -6.29 28.61
N GLY A 51 3.56 -6.07 28.04
CA GLY A 51 4.82 -5.97 28.78
C GLY A 51 5.54 -7.30 28.99
N LEU A 52 5.24 -8.33 28.18
CA LEU A 52 5.99 -9.59 28.19
C LEU A 52 7.16 -9.54 27.21
N ASP A 53 8.27 -10.17 27.61
CA ASP A 53 9.40 -10.41 26.71
C ASP A 53 9.05 -11.54 25.74
N VAL A 54 9.04 -11.25 24.44
CA VAL A 54 8.60 -12.22 23.42
C VAL A 54 9.78 -12.77 22.64
N ARG A 55 9.90 -14.10 22.68
CA ARG A 55 10.78 -14.88 21.81
C ARG A 55 9.95 -15.71 20.83
N TYR A 56 10.42 -15.81 19.59
CA TYR A 56 9.83 -16.66 18.56
C TYR A 56 10.65 -17.94 18.40
N ALA A 57 10.01 -19.11 18.48
CA ALA A 57 10.69 -20.38 18.25
C ALA A 57 9.68 -21.47 17.87
N PRO A 58 10.09 -22.49 17.08
CA PRO A 58 9.32 -23.70 16.97
C PRO A 58 9.45 -24.54 18.26
N PHE A 59 8.39 -25.25 18.65
CA PHE A 59 8.45 -26.18 19.79
C PHE A 59 7.46 -27.34 19.66
N ALA A 60 7.63 -28.38 20.50
CA ALA A 60 6.66 -29.45 20.63
C ALA A 60 5.73 -29.17 21.81
N ALA A 61 4.42 -29.37 21.60
CA ALA A 61 3.41 -29.35 22.64
C ALA A 61 3.00 -30.79 22.99
N THR A 62 2.72 -31.01 24.27
CA THR A 62 2.38 -32.30 24.88
C THR A 62 1.16 -32.13 25.79
N ALA A 63 0.54 -33.24 26.20
CA ALA A 63 -0.55 -33.19 27.19
C ALA A 63 -0.04 -32.81 28.59
N GLU A 64 1.21 -33.18 28.91
CA GLU A 64 1.85 -32.95 30.20
C GLU A 64 3.22 -32.29 29.99
N GLY A 65 3.61 -31.39 30.90
CA GLY A 65 4.86 -30.64 30.78
C GLY A 65 4.97 -29.52 31.81
N ALA A 66 6.14 -28.89 31.87
CA ALA A 66 6.48 -27.92 32.91
C ALA A 66 5.91 -26.51 32.67
N VAL A 67 5.70 -26.13 31.40
CA VAL A 67 5.20 -24.81 31.03
C VAL A 67 3.88 -24.95 30.27
N PRO A 68 2.80 -24.25 30.69
CA PRO A 68 1.54 -24.32 29.97
C PRO A 68 1.65 -23.64 28.60
N VAL A 69 0.98 -24.24 27.62
CA VAL A 69 0.86 -23.75 26.25
C VAL A 69 -0.60 -23.45 25.98
N ARG A 70 -0.91 -22.21 25.65
CA ARG A 70 -2.23 -21.84 25.10
C ARG A 70 -2.17 -21.95 23.60
N ALA A 71 -3.03 -22.79 23.02
CA ALA A 71 -3.04 -23.04 21.60
C ALA A 71 -4.44 -22.93 21.01
N VAL A 72 -4.52 -22.36 19.82
CA VAL A 72 -5.72 -22.37 18.98
C VAL A 72 -5.32 -22.93 17.63
N THR A 73 -5.95 -24.04 17.23
CA THR A 73 -5.67 -24.71 15.96
C THR A 73 -6.93 -24.80 15.10
N TYR A 74 -6.74 -24.81 13.79
CA TYR A 74 -7.78 -25.10 12.81
C TYR A 74 -7.20 -25.94 11.68
N LEU A 75 -8.09 -26.64 10.97
CA LEU A 75 -7.76 -27.33 9.74
C LEU A 75 -8.19 -26.48 8.55
N GLY A 76 -7.28 -26.32 7.58
CA GLY A 76 -7.56 -25.78 6.26
C GLY A 76 -8.49 -26.68 5.46
N ARG A 77 -8.87 -26.23 4.25
CA ARG A 77 -9.70 -27.04 3.32
C ARG A 77 -8.97 -28.27 2.81
N ASP A 78 -7.65 -28.18 2.73
CA ASP A 78 -6.68 -29.22 2.38
C ASP A 78 -6.26 -30.07 3.58
N GLU A 79 -6.95 -29.93 4.72
CA GLU A 79 -6.63 -30.57 6.01
C GLU A 79 -5.26 -30.18 6.60
N THR A 80 -4.59 -29.16 6.04
CA THR A 80 -3.36 -28.63 6.61
C THR A 80 -3.64 -27.92 7.95
N PRO A 81 -2.97 -28.30 9.05
CA PRO A 81 -3.12 -27.63 10.34
C PRO A 81 -2.43 -26.26 10.36
N SER A 82 -3.13 -25.26 10.87
CA SER A 82 -2.58 -23.94 11.14
C SER A 82 -3.18 -23.37 12.42
N GLY A 83 -2.54 -22.35 13.00
CA GLY A 83 -3.02 -21.78 14.24
C GLY A 83 -2.07 -20.80 14.92
N LEU A 84 -2.21 -20.75 16.23
CA LEU A 84 -1.45 -19.92 17.15
C LEU A 84 -1.11 -20.76 18.37
N ALA A 85 0.10 -20.61 18.90
CA ALA A 85 0.45 -21.15 20.20
C ALA A 85 1.45 -20.26 20.91
N VAL A 86 1.32 -20.21 22.23
CA VAL A 86 2.27 -19.51 23.11
C VAL A 86 2.54 -20.37 24.35
N ALA A 87 3.81 -20.57 24.64
CA ALA A 87 4.28 -21.12 25.91
C ALA A 87 4.61 -19.96 26.85
N CYS A 88 3.86 -19.82 27.95
CA CYS A 88 4.07 -18.74 28.90
C CYS A 88 3.63 -19.18 30.30
N ARG A 89 4.34 -18.75 31.34
CA ARG A 89 3.95 -19.03 32.74
C ARG A 89 2.87 -18.06 33.25
N ALA A 90 2.75 -16.89 32.63
CA ALA A 90 1.68 -15.95 32.94
C ALA A 90 0.37 -16.35 32.25
N ASP A 91 -0.76 -15.91 32.80
CA ASP A 91 -2.06 -16.13 32.17
C ASP A 91 -2.25 -15.22 30.96
N VAL A 92 -2.07 -15.78 29.77
CA VAL A 92 -2.18 -15.09 28.46
C VAL A 92 -3.45 -15.46 27.69
N GLU A 93 -4.47 -15.97 28.40
CA GLU A 93 -5.71 -16.42 27.78
C GLU A 93 -6.41 -15.30 26.99
N ALA A 94 -6.41 -14.07 27.53
CA ALA A 94 -7.09 -12.93 26.91
C ALA A 94 -6.48 -12.56 25.54
N GLU A 95 -5.16 -12.56 25.39
CA GLU A 95 -4.48 -12.21 24.13
C GLU A 95 -4.68 -13.29 23.07
N VAL A 96 -4.59 -14.56 23.49
CA VAL A 96 -4.86 -15.69 22.60
C VAL A 96 -6.34 -15.70 22.19
N ALA A 97 -7.25 -15.46 23.13
CA ALA A 97 -8.68 -15.37 22.88
C ALA A 97 -9.02 -14.21 21.93
N ALA A 98 -8.44 -13.01 22.13
CA ALA A 98 -8.66 -11.87 21.23
C ALA A 98 -8.25 -12.21 19.79
N CYS A 99 -7.07 -12.84 19.60
CA CYS A 99 -6.64 -13.32 18.28
C CYS A 99 -7.56 -14.42 17.73
N ALA A 100 -8.09 -15.28 18.61
CA ALA A 100 -8.96 -16.40 18.26
C ALA A 100 -10.40 -15.98 17.93
N GLU A 101 -10.94 -14.95 18.57
CA GLU A 101 -12.30 -14.44 18.36
C GLU A 101 -12.45 -13.77 17.00
N VAL A 102 -11.38 -13.13 16.55
CA VAL A 102 -11.27 -12.61 15.20
C VAL A 102 -10.96 -13.71 14.19
N MET A 103 -10.97 -15.00 14.55
CA MET A 103 -10.82 -16.08 13.57
C MET A 103 -12.12 -16.38 12.83
N ARG A 104 -12.41 -15.60 11.79
CA ARG A 104 -13.54 -15.80 10.88
C ARG A 104 -13.04 -15.93 9.45
N THR A 105 -13.85 -16.55 8.59
CA THR A 105 -13.53 -16.59 7.16
C THR A 105 -13.48 -15.19 6.62
N ARG A 106 -12.29 -14.75 6.20
CA ARG A 106 -12.07 -13.41 5.63
C ARG A 106 -11.70 -13.47 4.17
N ARG A 107 -12.11 -12.42 3.47
CA ARG A 107 -11.52 -12.05 2.19
C ARG A 107 -10.42 -11.03 2.45
N ILE A 108 -9.18 -11.43 2.23
CA ILE A 108 -8.03 -10.51 2.23
C ILE A 108 -7.88 -10.00 0.80
N VAL A 109 -7.80 -8.69 0.65
CA VAL A 109 -7.63 -8.07 -0.67
C VAL A 109 -6.35 -7.27 -0.68
N LEU A 110 -5.35 -7.79 -1.37
CA LEU A 110 -4.09 -7.10 -1.61
C LEU A 110 -4.29 -6.09 -2.74
N GLY A 111 -4.35 -4.81 -2.40
CA GLY A 111 -4.32 -3.73 -3.37
C GLY A 111 -2.89 -3.39 -3.75
N ALA A 112 -2.53 -3.68 -4.99
CA ALA A 112 -1.24 -3.32 -5.55
C ALA A 112 -1.46 -2.25 -6.63
N PRO A 113 -1.02 -0.99 -6.42
CA PRO A 113 -0.87 -0.09 -7.55
C PRO A 113 0.14 -0.75 -8.50
N ASP A 114 -0.19 -0.90 -9.78
CA ASP A 114 0.72 -1.45 -10.78
C ASP A 114 1.67 -0.33 -11.21
N PRO A 115 2.92 -0.30 -10.71
CA PRO A 115 3.79 0.79 -11.05
C PRO A 115 4.28 0.55 -12.48
N ARG A 116 3.87 1.44 -13.39
CA ARG A 116 4.42 1.64 -14.75
C ARG A 116 5.91 2.01 -14.78
N CYS A 117 6.61 1.94 -13.66
CA CYS A 117 8.01 2.24 -13.59
C CYS A 117 8.82 1.08 -14.20
N GLU A 118 8.88 1.00 -15.53
CA GLU A 118 9.84 0.13 -16.24
C GLU A 118 11.26 0.39 -15.72
N GLY A 119 11.60 1.63 -15.41
CA GLY A 119 12.89 1.97 -14.80
C GLY A 119 13.17 1.29 -13.45
N ALA A 120 12.17 1.04 -12.59
CA ALA A 120 12.36 0.27 -11.35
C ALA A 120 12.44 -1.25 -11.61
N ARG A 121 11.85 -1.73 -12.70
CA ARG A 121 11.95 -3.13 -13.15
C ARG A 121 13.29 -3.43 -13.82
N GLU A 122 13.85 -2.48 -14.56
CA GLU A 122 15.08 -2.62 -15.34
C GLU A 122 16.34 -2.18 -14.60
N HIS A 123 16.27 -1.15 -13.74
CA HIS A 123 17.45 -0.57 -13.09
C HIS A 123 17.61 -0.97 -11.62
N GLY A 124 16.69 -1.78 -11.09
CA GLY A 124 16.65 -2.13 -9.67
C GLY A 124 16.46 -0.91 -8.76
N ALA A 125 16.19 -1.13 -7.49
CA ALA A 125 16.24 -0.07 -6.49
C ALA A 125 17.70 0.38 -6.30
N GLN A 126 18.23 1.18 -7.22
CA GLN A 126 19.54 1.79 -7.04
C GLN A 126 19.42 2.96 -6.08
N ALA A 127 20.07 2.77 -4.94
CA ALA A 127 20.36 3.78 -3.94
C ALA A 127 20.93 5.06 -4.57
N ALA A 128 20.49 6.21 -4.05
CA ALA A 128 21.03 7.56 -4.30
C ALA A 128 20.79 8.18 -5.70
N GLY A 129 19.63 7.95 -6.32
CA GLY A 129 19.24 8.62 -7.58
C GLY A 129 17.79 9.11 -7.60
N LEU A 130 17.49 10.04 -8.52
CA LEU A 130 16.13 10.46 -8.85
C LEU A 130 15.38 9.34 -9.59
N CYS A 131 14.08 9.21 -9.33
CA CYS A 131 13.20 8.27 -10.03
C CYS A 131 13.27 8.47 -11.57
N PRO A 132 13.27 7.42 -12.41
CA PRO A 132 13.28 7.54 -13.86
C PRO A 132 12.19 8.47 -14.43
N LEU A 133 10.97 8.46 -13.87
CA LEU A 133 9.91 9.37 -14.28
C LEU A 133 10.15 10.82 -13.86
N ALA A 134 10.92 11.06 -12.79
CA ALA A 134 11.40 12.40 -12.45
C ALA A 134 12.45 12.90 -13.45
N LEU A 135 13.31 12.00 -13.93
CA LEU A 135 14.23 12.32 -15.01
C LEU A 135 13.48 12.60 -16.31
N SER A 136 12.47 11.80 -16.67
CA SER A 136 11.62 12.06 -17.85
C SER A 136 10.91 13.41 -17.77
N ALA A 137 10.35 13.77 -16.60
CA ALA A 137 9.74 15.08 -16.42
C ALA A 137 10.75 16.22 -16.60
N ARG A 138 11.97 16.08 -16.06
CA ARG A 138 13.06 17.06 -16.24
C ARG A 138 13.48 17.18 -17.70
N ASP A 139 13.63 16.06 -18.40
CA ASP A 139 14.01 16.04 -19.81
C ASP A 139 12.95 16.73 -20.67
N GLU A 140 11.68 16.65 -20.27
CA GLU A 140 10.59 17.35 -20.92
C GLU A 140 10.62 18.86 -20.68
N VAL A 141 10.97 19.31 -19.47
CA VAL A 141 11.24 20.72 -19.19
C VAL A 141 12.36 21.24 -20.11
N LEU A 142 13.48 20.51 -20.21
CA LEU A 142 14.61 20.86 -21.09
C LEU A 142 14.19 20.92 -22.57
N ARG A 143 13.35 19.97 -23.00
CA ARG A 143 12.84 19.91 -24.38
C ARG A 143 11.98 21.12 -24.72
N PHE A 144 11.13 21.58 -23.81
CA PHE A 144 10.32 22.78 -24.03
C PHE A 144 11.13 24.07 -23.93
N ALA A 145 12.01 24.17 -22.93
CA ALA A 145 12.89 25.32 -22.78
C ALA A 145 13.82 25.50 -23.99
N SER A 146 14.39 24.42 -24.54
CA SER A 146 15.25 24.50 -25.73
C SER A 146 14.52 24.94 -27.00
N ARG A 147 13.19 24.81 -27.04
CA ARG A 147 12.38 25.38 -28.13
C ARG A 147 12.20 26.88 -27.95
N GLY A 148 12.29 27.39 -26.72
CA GLY A 148 12.03 28.79 -26.35
C GLY A 148 10.65 28.99 -25.70
N ASP A 149 10.05 27.91 -25.18
CA ASP A 149 8.78 27.99 -24.46
C ASP A 149 9.02 28.31 -22.99
N THR A 150 8.14 29.11 -22.37
CA THR A 150 8.07 29.23 -20.91
C THR A 150 7.40 27.99 -20.35
N VAL A 151 8.08 27.29 -19.44
CA VAL A 151 7.58 26.02 -18.88
C VAL A 151 6.89 26.29 -17.55
N LEU A 152 5.60 25.96 -17.46
CA LEU A 152 4.85 25.97 -16.21
C LEU A 152 4.88 24.57 -15.60
N VAL A 153 5.48 24.44 -14.42
CA VAL A 153 5.45 23.22 -13.63
C VAL A 153 4.25 23.28 -12.70
N VAL A 154 3.26 22.42 -12.92
CA VAL A 154 2.13 22.25 -11.99
C VAL A 154 2.55 21.31 -10.88
N GLY A 155 2.64 21.82 -9.66
CA GLY A 155 3.23 21.09 -8.54
C GLY A 155 2.84 21.65 -7.17
N ARG A 156 3.59 21.28 -6.15
CA ARG A 156 3.48 21.82 -4.79
C ARG A 156 4.86 22.12 -4.22
N GLU A 157 5.01 23.27 -3.56
CA GLU A 157 6.24 23.61 -2.87
C GLU A 157 6.65 22.54 -1.84
N GLY A 158 7.95 22.45 -1.58
CA GLY A 158 8.51 21.53 -0.59
C GLY A 158 8.71 20.07 -1.06
N HIS A 159 8.27 19.70 -2.26
CA HIS A 159 8.56 18.37 -2.81
C HIS A 159 10.00 18.26 -3.32
N ALA A 160 10.72 17.20 -2.96
CA ALA A 160 12.14 17.03 -3.29
C ALA A 160 12.46 16.99 -4.80
N VAL A 161 11.48 16.65 -5.65
CA VAL A 161 11.63 16.67 -7.11
C VAL A 161 11.56 18.08 -7.70
N LEU A 162 10.96 19.02 -6.99
CA LEU A 162 10.61 20.31 -7.56
C LEU A 162 11.84 21.15 -7.94
N PRO A 163 12.89 21.27 -7.09
CA PRO A 163 14.12 21.97 -7.48
C PRO A 163 14.74 21.42 -8.76
N VAL A 164 14.69 20.10 -8.96
CA VAL A 164 15.22 19.45 -10.17
C VAL A 164 14.53 19.93 -11.44
N LEU A 165 13.23 20.23 -11.37
CA LEU A 165 12.46 20.72 -12.51
C LEU A 165 12.66 22.22 -12.71
N LEU A 166 12.62 22.99 -11.62
CA LEU A 166 12.74 24.46 -11.68
C LEU A 166 14.15 24.91 -12.11
N ASP A 167 15.19 24.20 -11.67
CA ASP A 167 16.60 24.51 -11.99
C ASP A 167 17.04 23.88 -13.33
N ALA A 168 16.15 23.17 -14.04
CA ALA A 168 16.49 22.50 -15.29
C ALA A 168 16.81 23.48 -16.43
N ALA A 169 16.26 24.70 -16.40
CA ALA A 169 16.50 25.71 -17.43
C ALA A 169 16.92 27.05 -16.80
N PRO A 170 17.42 28.02 -17.60
CA PRO A 170 17.83 29.32 -17.10
C PRO A 170 16.72 30.04 -16.33
N PRO A 171 17.08 30.95 -15.38
CA PRO A 171 16.11 31.69 -14.58
C PRO A 171 15.04 32.38 -15.43
N GLY A 172 13.77 32.23 -15.05
CA GLY A 172 12.62 32.77 -15.78
C GLY A 172 12.07 31.85 -16.87
N GLY A 173 12.78 30.78 -17.24
CA GLY A 173 12.31 29.79 -18.23
C GLY A 173 11.37 28.72 -17.67
N VAL A 174 11.38 28.51 -16.34
CA VAL A 174 10.54 27.53 -15.64
C VAL A 174 9.88 28.19 -14.43
N LEU A 175 8.55 28.06 -14.29
CA LEU A 175 7.77 28.69 -13.23
C LEU A 175 6.87 27.66 -12.55
N LEU A 176 6.76 27.72 -11.23
CA LEU A 176 5.82 26.88 -10.46
C LEU A 176 4.41 27.47 -10.51
N VAL A 177 3.41 26.61 -10.65
CA VAL A 177 1.99 26.93 -10.47
C VAL A 177 1.37 25.85 -9.57
N GLU A 178 0.83 26.24 -8.42
CA GLU A 178 0.25 25.28 -7.47
C GLU A 178 -1.28 25.18 -7.57
N ASP A 179 -1.92 26.29 -7.90
CA ASP A 179 -3.38 26.41 -7.92
C ASP A 179 -3.86 27.40 -9.00
N VAL A 180 -5.18 27.61 -9.07
CA VAL A 180 -5.82 28.52 -10.02
C VAL A 180 -5.40 29.98 -9.79
N GLY A 181 -5.14 30.39 -8.54
CA GLY A 181 -4.62 31.72 -8.24
C GLY A 181 -3.24 31.94 -8.86
N GLY A 182 -2.34 30.96 -8.69
CA GLY A 182 -1.03 30.94 -9.34
C GLY A 182 -1.14 30.99 -10.86
N VAL A 183 -2.15 30.33 -11.45
CA VAL A 183 -2.43 30.45 -12.90
C VAL A 183 -2.79 31.87 -13.29
N HIS A 184 -3.40 32.68 -12.44
CA HIS A 184 -3.74 34.08 -12.76
C HIS A 184 -2.56 35.04 -12.52
N ASP A 185 -1.75 34.77 -11.51
CA ASP A 185 -0.68 35.67 -11.07
C ASP A 185 0.63 35.48 -11.85
N VAL A 186 0.84 34.31 -12.46
CA VAL A 186 2.07 34.03 -13.22
C VAL A 186 2.28 35.04 -14.35
N ARG A 187 3.48 35.59 -14.48
CA ARG A 187 3.85 36.54 -15.54
C ARG A 187 4.66 35.80 -16.59
N ILE A 188 4.18 35.87 -17.83
CA ILE A 188 4.78 35.20 -18.99
C ILE A 188 4.94 36.23 -20.08
N ASP A 189 6.15 36.33 -20.63
CA ASP A 189 6.48 37.33 -21.67
C ASP A 189 5.77 37.02 -23.00
N ASP A 190 5.72 35.74 -23.39
CA ASP A 190 5.04 35.27 -24.61
C ASP A 190 3.96 34.23 -24.28
N PRO A 191 2.69 34.65 -24.12
CA PRO A 191 1.56 33.74 -23.87
C PRO A 191 1.28 32.73 -24.99
N ALA A 192 1.84 32.92 -26.19
CA ALA A 192 1.71 31.97 -27.30
C ALA A 192 2.72 30.81 -27.21
N ARG A 193 3.70 30.91 -26.30
CA ARG A 193 4.82 29.98 -26.16
C ARG A 193 4.92 29.45 -24.73
N VAL A 194 3.90 28.71 -24.33
CA VAL A 194 3.78 28.14 -22.99
C VAL A 194 3.71 26.63 -23.09
N ALA A 195 4.48 25.94 -22.28
CA ALA A 195 4.39 24.50 -22.10
C ALA A 195 4.06 24.17 -20.65
N VAL A 196 3.43 23.02 -20.41
CA VAL A 196 3.10 22.56 -19.05
C VAL A 196 3.69 21.18 -18.75
N VAL A 197 4.33 21.07 -17.59
CA VAL A 197 4.86 19.82 -17.04
C VAL A 197 4.22 19.58 -15.67
N LEU A 198 3.83 18.34 -15.37
CA LEU A 198 3.30 17.99 -14.05
C LEU A 198 4.40 17.43 -13.16
N GLN A 199 4.40 17.84 -11.90
CA GLN A 199 5.29 17.29 -10.89
C GLN A 199 5.01 15.79 -10.65
N PRO A 200 6.02 14.90 -10.74
CA PRO A 200 5.87 13.53 -10.32
C PRO A 200 5.50 13.40 -8.84
N GLY A 201 4.59 12.47 -8.54
CA GLY A 201 4.11 12.24 -7.17
C GLY A 201 2.88 13.03 -6.78
N LEU A 202 2.42 13.95 -7.64
CA LEU A 202 1.11 14.59 -7.49
C LEU A 202 0.06 13.76 -8.26
N PRO A 203 -1.08 13.41 -7.64
CA PRO A 203 -2.19 12.78 -8.36
C PRO A 203 -2.69 13.67 -9.49
N VAL A 204 -2.81 13.12 -10.70
CA VAL A 204 -3.19 13.89 -11.90
C VAL A 204 -4.57 14.53 -11.73
N GLU A 205 -5.48 13.88 -11.01
CA GLU A 205 -6.84 14.40 -10.77
C GLU A 205 -6.84 15.70 -9.95
N ASP A 206 -5.81 15.93 -9.12
CA ASP A 206 -5.70 17.18 -8.35
C ASP A 206 -5.35 18.38 -9.24
N THR A 207 -4.82 18.13 -10.44
CA THR A 207 -4.41 19.18 -11.37
C THR A 207 -5.55 19.64 -12.29
N GLY A 208 -6.74 19.04 -12.19
CA GLY A 208 -7.84 19.27 -13.13
C GLY A 208 -8.29 20.73 -13.23
N SER A 209 -8.47 21.41 -12.09
CA SER A 209 -8.88 22.83 -12.05
C SER A 209 -7.78 23.74 -12.62
N VAL A 210 -6.52 23.48 -12.26
CA VAL A 210 -5.35 24.20 -12.78
C VAL A 210 -5.22 24.02 -14.29
N ALA A 211 -5.40 22.79 -14.79
CA ALA A 211 -5.35 22.49 -16.22
C ALA A 211 -6.44 23.20 -17.02
N VAL A 212 -7.65 23.36 -16.46
CA VAL A 212 -8.72 24.15 -17.08
C VAL A 212 -8.34 25.62 -17.15
N ALA A 213 -7.92 26.22 -16.03
CA ALA A 213 -7.53 27.62 -15.98
C ALA A 213 -6.35 27.94 -16.91
N LEU A 214 -5.37 27.03 -17.01
CA LEU A 214 -4.24 27.15 -17.92
C LEU A 214 -4.69 27.17 -19.38
N ARG A 215 -5.61 26.28 -19.78
CA ARG A 215 -6.15 26.23 -21.16
C ARG A 215 -6.96 27.47 -21.51
N GLU A 216 -7.71 28.01 -20.56
CA GLU A 216 -8.46 29.26 -20.75
C GLU A 216 -7.52 30.46 -20.90
N ARG A 217 -6.46 30.53 -20.08
CA ARG A 217 -5.50 31.64 -20.11
C ARG A 217 -4.50 31.57 -21.28
N PHE A 218 -4.06 30.37 -21.64
CA PHE A 218 -3.04 30.11 -22.66
C PHE A 218 -3.57 29.12 -23.73
N PRO A 219 -4.42 29.57 -24.67
CA PRO A 219 -5.07 28.66 -25.63
C PRO A 219 -4.12 27.85 -26.53
N LEU A 220 -2.88 28.32 -26.69
CA LEU A 220 -1.83 27.66 -27.49
C LEU A 220 -0.87 26.80 -26.63
N LEU A 221 -1.19 26.57 -25.35
CA LEU A 221 -0.29 25.83 -24.46
C LEU A 221 -0.03 24.41 -24.97
N VAL A 222 1.22 23.97 -24.81
CA VAL A 222 1.64 22.62 -25.19
C VAL A 222 1.71 21.73 -23.94
N PRO A 223 0.88 20.69 -23.83
CA PRO A 223 0.98 19.75 -22.72
C PRO A 223 2.21 18.85 -22.86
N GLN A 224 2.78 18.43 -21.74
CA GLN A 224 3.70 17.30 -21.70
C GLN A 224 3.07 16.04 -22.31
N ASP A 225 3.92 15.16 -22.84
CA ASP A 225 3.46 13.86 -23.34
C ASP A 225 2.84 13.04 -22.20
N PRO A 226 1.60 12.51 -22.34
CA PRO A 226 1.00 11.61 -21.37
C PRO A 226 1.89 10.43 -20.95
N LYS A 227 2.82 10.00 -21.80
CA LYS A 227 3.81 8.94 -21.55
C LYS A 227 4.82 9.28 -20.47
N THR A 228 5.16 10.55 -20.33
CA THR A 228 6.19 11.00 -19.38
C THR A 228 5.60 11.34 -18.01
N VAL A 229 4.27 11.25 -17.87
CA VAL A 229 3.56 11.51 -16.61
C VAL A 229 3.66 10.31 -15.68
N CYS A 230 3.99 10.60 -14.42
CA CYS A 230 3.95 9.60 -13.37
C CYS A 230 2.53 9.46 -12.80
N TYR A 231 1.89 8.31 -13.05
CA TYR A 231 0.55 8.00 -12.51
C TYR A 231 0.58 7.28 -11.16
N ALA A 232 1.75 7.05 -10.56
CA ALA A 232 1.86 6.24 -9.34
C ALA A 232 1.02 6.77 -8.17
N ALA A 233 0.92 8.10 -8.01
CA ALA A 233 0.10 8.72 -6.97
C ALA A 233 -1.41 8.56 -7.26
N SER A 234 -1.82 8.76 -8.52
CA SER A 234 -3.19 8.49 -9.00
C SER A 234 -3.60 7.03 -8.84
N ASP A 235 -2.73 6.08 -9.23
CA ASP A 235 -2.97 4.65 -9.17
C ASP A 235 -3.05 4.18 -7.70
N ARG A 236 -2.20 4.73 -6.82
CA ARG A 236 -2.27 4.51 -5.37
C ARG A 236 -3.60 4.97 -4.79
N ARG A 237 -3.96 6.22 -5.05
CA ARG A 237 -5.23 6.81 -4.59
C ARG A 237 -6.42 5.99 -5.07
N SER A 238 -6.40 5.58 -6.33
CA SER A 238 -7.42 4.73 -6.93
C SER A 238 -7.46 3.36 -6.27
N THR A 239 -6.31 2.75 -5.98
CA THR A 239 -6.22 1.49 -5.20
C THR A 239 -6.88 1.64 -3.84
N ILE A 240 -6.55 2.69 -3.07
CA ILE A 240 -7.11 2.90 -1.74
C ILE A 240 -8.62 3.12 -1.79
N ARG A 241 -9.11 3.99 -2.69
CA ARG A 241 -10.56 4.23 -2.88
C ARG A 241 -11.28 2.96 -3.31
N GLU A 242 -10.67 2.21 -4.21
CA GLU A 242 -11.21 0.96 -4.67
C GLU A 242 -11.32 0.00 -3.48
N LEU A 243 -10.23 -0.28 -2.74
CA LEU A 243 -10.26 -1.11 -1.54
C LEU A 243 -11.33 -0.65 -0.53
N ALA A 244 -11.43 0.66 -0.30
CA ALA A 244 -12.40 1.25 0.62
C ALA A 244 -13.87 0.98 0.23
N SER A 245 -14.16 0.76 -1.06
CA SER A 245 -15.53 0.55 -1.55
C SER A 245 -16.09 -0.86 -1.31
N PHE A 246 -15.25 -1.84 -0.95
CA PHE A 246 -15.69 -3.24 -0.77
C PHE A 246 -14.99 -3.99 0.38
N CYS A 247 -14.08 -3.33 1.09
CA CYS A 247 -13.51 -3.82 2.34
C CYS A 247 -14.24 -3.23 3.54
N ASP A 248 -14.16 -3.88 4.70
CA ASP A 248 -14.71 -3.35 5.96
C ASP A 248 -13.65 -2.57 6.75
N ALA A 249 -12.37 -2.85 6.51
CA ALA A 249 -11.23 -2.11 7.05
C ALA A 249 -10.04 -2.12 6.07
N LEU A 250 -9.17 -1.12 6.20
CA LEU A 250 -7.91 -1.00 5.47
C LEU A 250 -6.71 -1.07 6.42
N ILE A 251 -5.66 -1.75 5.98
CA ILE A 251 -4.33 -1.72 6.59
C ILE A 251 -3.33 -1.26 5.54
N VAL A 252 -2.72 -0.10 5.78
CA VAL A 252 -1.61 0.41 4.96
C VAL A 252 -0.29 -0.05 5.58
N ALA A 253 0.50 -0.78 4.80
CA ALA A 253 1.74 -1.41 5.22
C ALA A 253 2.90 -0.41 5.16
N GLY A 254 3.31 0.13 6.30
CA GLY A 254 4.33 1.16 6.44
C GLY A 254 3.87 2.33 7.29
N ALA A 255 4.61 3.43 7.23
CA ALA A 255 4.33 4.64 7.99
C ALA A 255 3.13 5.42 7.43
N PRO A 256 2.43 6.22 8.26
CA PRO A 256 1.40 7.13 7.79
C PRO A 256 1.90 8.10 6.71
N ASP A 257 1.17 8.17 5.60
CA ASP A 257 1.37 9.19 4.57
C ASP A 257 0.22 10.21 4.63
N PRO A 258 0.49 11.53 4.47
CA PRO A 258 -0.53 12.55 4.49
C PRO A 258 -1.66 12.34 3.47
N GLU A 259 -1.36 11.82 2.27
CA GLU A 259 -2.38 11.56 1.25
C GLU A 259 -3.30 10.41 1.64
N ASP A 260 -2.73 9.34 2.19
CA ASP A 260 -3.50 8.18 2.69
C ASP A 260 -4.42 8.61 3.85
N THR A 261 -3.91 9.50 4.72
CA THR A 261 -4.67 10.03 5.86
C THR A 261 -5.80 10.95 5.42
N ALA A 262 -5.55 11.83 4.44
CA ALA A 262 -6.58 12.70 3.87
C ALA A 262 -7.69 11.90 3.17
N LEU A 263 -7.35 10.81 2.48
CA LEU A 263 -8.33 9.90 1.89
C LEU A 263 -9.24 9.28 2.95
N HIS A 264 -8.70 8.87 4.10
CA HIS A 264 -9.51 8.35 5.20
C HIS A 264 -10.42 9.41 5.83
N ALA A 265 -9.91 10.63 6.06
CA ALA A 265 -10.65 11.72 6.69
C ALA A 265 -11.93 12.13 5.90
N ALA A 266 -12.00 11.79 4.61
CA ALA A 266 -13.20 11.96 3.78
C ALA A 266 -14.35 10.97 4.14
N GLY A 267 -14.26 10.23 5.24
CA GLY A 267 -15.31 9.34 5.75
C GLY A 267 -15.24 7.92 5.19
N MET A 268 -14.05 7.46 4.80
CA MET A 268 -13.86 6.07 4.37
C MET A 268 -13.83 5.12 5.57
N ILE A 269 -14.00 3.81 5.31
CA ILE A 269 -13.89 2.73 6.30
C ILE A 269 -12.65 2.85 7.20
N PRO A 270 -12.61 2.20 8.39
CA PRO A 270 -11.45 2.24 9.29
C PRO A 270 -10.12 2.01 8.56
N LEU A 271 -9.16 2.90 8.77
CA LEU A 271 -7.83 2.86 8.16
C LEU A 271 -6.77 2.76 9.26
N HIS A 272 -5.90 1.75 9.14
CA HIS A 272 -4.82 1.48 10.07
C HIS A 272 -3.48 1.47 9.34
N PHE A 273 -2.40 1.76 10.06
CA PHE A 273 -1.04 1.67 9.57
C PHE A 273 -0.28 0.62 10.38
N ALA A 274 0.52 -0.21 9.70
CA ALA A 274 1.33 -1.25 10.32
C ALA A 274 2.69 -1.32 9.64
N ALA A 275 3.77 -1.13 10.39
CA ALA A 275 5.14 -1.28 9.91
C ALA A 275 5.58 -2.75 9.89
N GLY A 276 4.89 -3.62 10.63
CA GLY A 276 5.05 -5.07 10.60
C GLY A 276 3.81 -5.82 11.10
N PRO A 277 3.76 -7.15 10.93
CA PRO A 277 2.64 -7.95 11.42
C PRO A 277 2.35 -7.83 12.92
N GLU A 278 3.36 -7.51 13.73
CA GLU A 278 3.24 -7.27 15.17
C GLU A 278 2.42 -6.02 15.53
N ASP A 279 2.30 -5.06 14.62
CA ASP A 279 1.52 -3.84 14.84
C ASP A 279 0.02 -4.09 14.71
N ILE A 280 -0.35 -5.15 13.98
CA ILE A 280 -1.74 -5.53 13.76
C ILE A 280 -2.40 -5.84 15.10
N ARG A 281 -3.57 -5.25 15.32
CA ARG A 281 -4.37 -5.46 16.51
C ARG A 281 -5.62 -6.28 16.19
N PRO A 282 -5.97 -7.30 17.01
CA PRO A 282 -7.21 -8.04 16.83
C PRO A 282 -8.43 -7.12 16.74
N GLU A 283 -8.48 -6.04 17.54
CA GLU A 283 -9.58 -5.07 17.53
C GLU A 283 -9.84 -4.44 16.16
N TRP A 284 -8.82 -4.28 15.30
CA TRP A 284 -8.97 -3.76 13.93
C TRP A 284 -9.73 -4.73 13.00
N LEU A 285 -9.76 -6.00 13.39
CA LEU A 285 -10.32 -7.11 12.61
C LEU A 285 -11.65 -7.60 13.20
N ALA A 286 -12.06 -7.07 14.35
CA ALA A 286 -13.30 -7.43 14.99
C ALA A 286 -14.48 -6.97 14.14
N GLY A 287 -15.37 -7.89 13.77
CA GLY A 287 -16.54 -7.59 12.95
C GLY A 287 -16.28 -7.44 11.45
N THR A 288 -15.03 -7.51 10.98
CA THR A 288 -14.70 -7.39 9.54
C THR A 288 -14.84 -8.74 8.82
N ALA A 289 -15.49 -8.73 7.66
CA ALA A 289 -15.57 -9.83 6.71
C ALA A 289 -14.51 -9.70 5.59
N SER A 290 -14.16 -8.47 5.19
CA SER A 290 -13.12 -8.17 4.22
C SER A 290 -12.11 -7.15 4.75
N VAL A 291 -10.82 -7.41 4.49
CA VAL A 291 -9.72 -6.52 4.88
C VAL A 291 -8.90 -6.19 3.65
N GLY A 292 -8.81 -4.90 3.33
CA GLY A 292 -7.94 -4.39 2.28
C GLY A 292 -6.56 -4.12 2.82
N ILE A 293 -5.52 -4.54 2.10
CA ILE A 293 -4.12 -4.29 2.48
C ILE A 293 -3.39 -3.71 1.29
N THR A 294 -2.67 -2.61 1.48
CA THR A 294 -1.81 -2.01 0.44
C THR A 294 -0.53 -1.48 1.05
N ALA A 295 0.56 -1.39 0.29
CA ALA A 295 1.82 -0.83 0.79
C ALA A 295 1.72 0.69 0.94
N ALA A 296 2.40 1.29 1.93
CA ALA A 296 2.60 2.74 2.05
C ALA A 296 3.45 3.28 0.89
N ARG A 297 3.41 4.59 0.65
CA ARG A 297 4.32 5.22 -0.32
C ARG A 297 5.77 5.02 0.13
N GLY A 298 6.60 4.48 -0.75
CA GLY A 298 8.01 4.19 -0.45
C GLY A 298 8.26 2.98 0.46
N ALA A 299 7.22 2.27 0.89
CA ALA A 299 7.38 1.00 1.61
C ALA A 299 7.69 -0.14 0.64
N ASP A 300 8.37 -1.17 1.15
CA ASP A 300 8.61 -2.40 0.40
C ASP A 300 7.26 -3.08 0.05
N PRO A 301 6.98 -3.36 -1.24
CA PRO A 301 5.79 -4.10 -1.64
C PRO A 301 5.67 -5.50 -1.00
N ALA A 302 6.76 -6.09 -0.53
CA ALA A 302 6.75 -7.35 0.21
C ALA A 302 6.00 -7.21 1.55
N LEU A 303 6.09 -6.05 2.22
CA LEU A 303 5.48 -5.84 3.53
C LEU A 303 3.96 -6.04 3.50
N ALA A 304 3.27 -5.54 2.47
CA ALA A 304 1.83 -5.77 2.33
C ALA A 304 1.48 -7.27 2.23
N ARG A 305 2.32 -8.06 1.55
CA ARG A 305 2.15 -9.52 1.46
C ARG A 305 2.45 -10.20 2.79
N GLU A 306 3.44 -9.73 3.53
CA GLU A 306 3.74 -10.23 4.88
C GLU A 306 2.58 -9.99 5.85
N LEU A 307 1.98 -8.80 5.84
CA LEU A 307 0.79 -8.50 6.63
C LEU A 307 -0.37 -9.43 6.24
N ALA A 308 -0.62 -9.62 4.94
CA ALA A 308 -1.65 -10.53 4.46
C ALA A 308 -1.39 -11.98 4.90
N ALA A 309 -0.15 -12.45 4.78
CA ALA A 309 0.25 -13.79 5.22
C ALA A 309 0.02 -13.97 6.72
N ALA A 310 0.34 -12.96 7.53
CA ALA A 310 0.12 -13.01 8.96
C ALA A 310 -1.37 -13.13 9.32
N LEU A 311 -2.30 -12.56 8.55
CA LEU A 311 -3.73 -12.73 8.78
C LEU A 311 -4.23 -14.14 8.47
N THR A 312 -3.51 -14.93 7.66
CA THR A 312 -3.93 -16.29 7.31
C THR A 312 -3.90 -17.26 8.48
N GLY A 313 -3.13 -16.99 9.54
CA GLY A 313 -3.11 -17.80 10.77
C GLY A 313 -4.30 -17.55 11.70
N LEU A 314 -5.13 -16.53 11.40
CA LEU A 314 -6.36 -16.24 12.11
C LEU A 314 -7.54 -17.04 11.53
N GLY A 315 -7.33 -18.28 11.09
CA GLY A 315 -8.37 -19.12 10.50
C GLY A 315 -8.42 -19.07 8.97
N PRO A 316 -9.43 -19.70 8.35
CA PRO A 316 -9.50 -19.80 6.89
C PRO A 316 -9.57 -18.42 6.23
N ALA A 317 -8.67 -18.14 5.29
CA ALA A 317 -8.66 -16.88 4.54
C ALA A 317 -8.65 -17.16 3.03
N ALA A 318 -9.34 -16.31 2.27
CA ALA A 318 -9.19 -16.23 0.83
C ALA A 318 -8.48 -14.92 0.50
N ALA A 319 -7.30 -15.01 -0.09
CA ALA A 319 -6.55 -13.84 -0.54
C ALA A 319 -6.78 -13.63 -2.05
N VAL A 320 -7.01 -12.38 -2.45
CA VAL A 320 -7.03 -11.97 -3.84
C VAL A 320 -6.14 -10.74 -4.02
N GLU A 321 -5.43 -10.66 -5.14
CA GLU A 321 -4.67 -9.47 -5.52
C GLU A 321 -5.50 -8.65 -6.51
N ARG A 322 -5.68 -7.36 -6.22
CA ARG A 322 -6.34 -6.38 -7.07
C ARG A 322 -5.26 -5.40 -7.54
N ARG A 323 -5.06 -5.33 -8.87
CA ARG A 323 -4.12 -4.40 -9.48
C ARG A 323 -4.86 -3.21 -10.08
N VAL A 324 -4.41 -2.02 -9.72
CA VAL A 324 -4.90 -0.77 -10.30
C VAL A 324 -3.74 -0.10 -10.98
N GLY A 325 -3.88 0.17 -12.27
CA GLY A 325 -2.85 0.85 -13.04
C GLY A 325 -3.48 1.63 -14.16
N THR A 326 -2.91 2.80 -14.43
CA THR A 326 -3.24 3.56 -15.63
C THR A 326 -2.53 2.90 -16.80
N VAL A 327 -3.24 2.58 -17.90
CA VAL A 327 -2.65 2.07 -19.16
C VAL A 327 -2.73 3.11 -20.27
N GLU A 328 -1.72 3.15 -21.12
CA GLU A 328 -1.68 4.06 -22.24
C GLU A 328 -2.18 3.31 -23.45
N LEU A 329 -3.08 3.93 -24.17
CA LEU A 329 -3.59 3.40 -25.40
C LEU A 329 -2.68 3.85 -26.54
N SER A 330 -2.43 2.97 -27.50
CA SER A 330 -1.85 3.38 -28.78
C SER A 330 -2.67 4.53 -29.37
N PRO A 331 -2.05 5.41 -30.19
CA PRO A 331 -2.74 6.55 -30.77
C PRO A 331 -4.06 6.11 -31.38
N VAL A 332 -5.16 6.69 -30.91
CA VAL A 332 -6.47 6.48 -31.52
C VAL A 332 -6.41 7.22 -32.85
N THR A 333 -6.01 6.52 -33.92
CA THR A 333 -6.18 7.05 -35.27
C THR A 333 -7.68 7.26 -35.45
N PRO A 334 -8.14 8.48 -35.77
CA PRO A 334 -9.54 8.65 -36.13
C PRO A 334 -9.80 7.68 -37.28
N SER A 335 -10.70 6.71 -37.06
CA SER A 335 -11.10 5.81 -38.13
C SER A 335 -11.53 6.69 -39.30
N SER A 336 -10.90 6.54 -40.46
CA SER A 336 -11.40 7.13 -41.69
C SER A 336 -12.76 6.46 -41.97
N THR A 337 -13.82 7.02 -41.39
CA THR A 337 -15.17 6.72 -41.80
C THR A 337 -15.30 7.34 -43.18
N THR A 338 -14.94 6.54 -44.20
CA THR A 338 -15.31 6.79 -45.58
C THR A 338 -16.82 6.95 -45.59
N ILE A 339 -17.30 8.19 -45.64
CA ILE A 339 -18.72 8.47 -45.88
C ILE A 339 -19.01 7.88 -47.26
N PRO A 340 -19.84 6.82 -47.36
CA PRO A 340 -20.10 6.20 -48.66
C PRO A 340 -20.95 7.18 -49.48
N GLY A 341 -20.38 7.67 -50.58
CA GLY A 341 -21.07 8.13 -51.78
C GLY A 341 -22.26 9.08 -51.57
N ARG A 342 -21.99 10.38 -51.58
CA ARG A 342 -22.96 11.35 -52.10
C ARG A 342 -22.99 11.16 -53.62
N ARG A 343 -23.90 10.32 -54.13
CA ARG A 343 -24.21 10.27 -55.56
C ARG A 343 -24.81 11.63 -55.94
N THR A 344 -24.23 12.21 -56.99
CA THR A 344 -24.75 13.35 -57.76
C THR A 344 -26.15 13.10 -58.27
#